data_AF-A0A2W4QQ49-F1
#
_entry.id   AF-A0A2W4QQ49-F1
#
_cell.length_a   1.000
_cell.length_b   1.000
_cell.length_c   1.000
_cell.angle_alpha   90.00
_cell.angle_beta   90.00
_cell.angle_gamma   90.00
#
_symmetry.space_group_name_H-M   'P 1'
#
loop_
_entity.id
_entity.type
_entity.pdbx_description
1 polymer ?
#
loop_
_entity_poly.entity_id
_entity_poly.type
_entity_poly.pdbx_seq_one_letter_code
_entity_poly.pdbx_strand_id
1 'polypeptide(L)'
;MKYVILPAVMLLGLAAMPAHAAKYKCGCEESAKAGLQQSKDPKIECVETYKGYDKHVSIQESHLKIYVDSSNLVQGDKDANIRFRPRDGKCLERVADGNQEKVLWMGSHCSNSSYRDVGQFKLKESKEQEGQWMATYEARTSGKDYTGFLIYATGKDGKRYMQAACLENK
;
A
#
# COMPACT_ATOMS: atom_id res chain seq x y z
N MET A 1 -4.40 -27.73 -4.80
CA MET A 1 -5.69 -27.25 -4.26
C MET A 1 -5.90 -25.82 -4.71
N LYS A 2 -6.99 -25.53 -5.43
CA LYS A 2 -7.34 -24.17 -5.89
C LYS A 2 -7.92 -23.40 -4.70
N TYR A 3 -7.23 -22.36 -4.25
CA TYR A 3 -7.76 -21.42 -3.25
C TYR A 3 -8.83 -20.56 -3.92
N VAL A 4 -10.10 -20.79 -3.58
CA VAL A 4 -11.23 -19.97 -4.03
C VAL A 4 -11.40 -18.85 -3.02
N ILE A 5 -10.94 -17.65 -3.37
CA ILE A 5 -11.17 -16.41 -2.61
C ILE A 5 -12.48 -15.82 -3.15
N LEU A 6 -13.47 -15.65 -2.27
CA LEU A 6 -14.75 -15.05 -2.64
C LEU A 6 -14.57 -13.56 -3.00
N PRO A 7 -15.32 -13.03 -3.98
CA PRO A 7 -15.28 -11.61 -4.31
C PRO A 7 -15.97 -10.80 -3.20
N ALA A 8 -15.18 -10.11 -2.38
CA ALA A 8 -15.70 -9.15 -1.41
C ALA A 8 -15.87 -7.78 -2.07
N VAL A 9 -17.07 -7.21 -1.92
CA VAL A 9 -17.38 -5.82 -2.33
C VAL A 9 -16.77 -4.90 -1.28
N MET A 10 -15.73 -4.13 -1.68
CA MET A 10 -15.10 -3.15 -0.80
C MET A 10 -15.90 -1.84 -0.81
N LEU A 11 -16.37 -1.44 0.38
CA LEU A 11 -16.60 -0.04 0.70
C LEU A 11 -15.42 0.37 1.59
N LEU A 12 -14.74 1.45 1.22
CA LEU A 12 -13.61 2.02 1.96
C LEU A 12 -14.04 3.42 2.40
N GLY A 13 -14.58 3.55 3.61
CA GLY A 13 -14.86 4.85 4.21
C GLY A 13 -13.58 5.55 4.67
N LEU A 14 -13.01 6.43 3.83
CA LEU A 14 -11.98 7.39 4.25
C LEU A 14 -12.64 8.71 4.67
N ALA A 15 -12.27 9.22 5.85
CA ALA A 15 -12.79 10.49 6.37
C ALA A 15 -12.51 11.67 5.41
N ALA A 16 -13.49 12.58 5.32
CA ALA A 16 -13.61 13.62 4.31
C ALA A 16 -12.37 14.51 4.13
N MET A 17 -11.78 14.45 2.93
CA MET A 17 -10.88 15.47 2.36
C MET A 17 -11.43 15.93 0.99
N PRO A 18 -11.16 17.16 0.54
CA PRO A 18 -11.95 17.81 -0.51
C PRO A 18 -11.80 17.17 -1.91
N ALA A 19 -12.93 16.67 -2.41
CA ALA A 19 -13.48 16.70 -3.78
C ALA A 19 -12.57 16.65 -5.03
N HIS A 20 -11.44 15.94 -5.00
CA HIS A 20 -11.03 15.11 -6.14
C HIS A 20 -10.99 13.69 -5.63
N ALA A 21 -11.79 12.78 -6.22
CA ALA A 21 -11.79 11.38 -5.83
C ALA A 21 -10.36 10.84 -5.98
N ALA A 22 -9.73 10.54 -4.85
CA ALA A 22 -8.34 10.12 -4.77
C ALA A 22 -8.12 8.93 -5.70
N LYS A 23 -7.21 9.07 -6.67
CA LYS A 23 -6.90 8.02 -7.66
C LYS A 23 -5.58 7.35 -7.27
N TYR A 24 -5.68 6.11 -6.80
CA TYR A 24 -4.53 5.31 -6.43
C TYR A 24 -4.10 4.40 -7.57
N LYS A 25 -2.82 4.43 -7.93
CA LYS A 25 -2.22 3.36 -8.71
C LYS A 25 -1.79 2.25 -7.76
N CYS A 26 -2.15 1.03 -8.11
CA CYS A 26 -1.94 -0.12 -7.26
C CYS A 26 -1.33 -1.31 -8.00
N GLY A 27 -0.54 -2.09 -7.27
CA GLY A 27 -0.17 -3.45 -7.63
C GLY A 27 -1.13 -4.37 -6.89
N CYS A 28 -1.94 -5.11 -7.63
CA CYS A 28 -3.04 -5.89 -7.08
C CYS A 28 -2.80 -7.39 -7.23
N GLU A 29 -3.21 -8.16 -6.23
CA GLU A 29 -3.29 -9.61 -6.36
C GLU A 29 -4.39 -9.94 -7.39
N GLU A 30 -4.12 -10.91 -8.27
CA GLU A 30 -4.98 -11.21 -9.42
C GLU A 30 -6.43 -11.52 -9.02
N SER A 31 -6.64 -12.28 -7.96
CA SER A 31 -7.97 -12.64 -7.47
C SER A 31 -8.71 -11.49 -6.80
N ALA A 32 -7.98 -10.53 -6.24
CA ALA A 32 -8.55 -9.35 -5.58
C ALA A 32 -8.88 -8.20 -6.53
N LYS A 33 -8.20 -8.13 -7.68
CA LYS A 33 -8.29 -7.01 -8.64
C LYS A 33 -9.72 -6.58 -8.96
N ALA A 34 -10.58 -7.53 -9.31
CA ALA A 34 -11.94 -7.21 -9.72
C ALA A 34 -12.75 -6.54 -8.60
N GLY A 35 -12.60 -6.99 -7.35
CA GLY A 35 -13.27 -6.39 -6.20
C GLY A 35 -12.69 -5.01 -5.85
N LEU A 36 -11.36 -4.88 -5.90
CA LEU A 36 -10.66 -3.61 -5.64
C LEU A 36 -11.06 -2.51 -6.63
N GLN A 37 -11.14 -2.81 -7.92
CA GLN A 37 -11.47 -1.83 -8.95
C GLN A 37 -12.95 -1.42 -8.98
N GLN A 38 -13.82 -2.10 -8.23
CA GLN A 38 -15.21 -1.67 -8.05
C GLN A 38 -15.32 -0.48 -7.08
N SER A 39 -14.30 -0.25 -6.26
CA SER A 39 -14.26 0.90 -5.36
C SER A 39 -14.30 2.22 -6.15
N LYS A 40 -15.32 3.03 -5.87
CA LYS A 40 -15.47 4.37 -6.47
C LYS A 40 -14.77 5.45 -5.64
N ASP A 41 -14.59 5.19 -4.34
CA ASP A 41 -13.92 6.08 -3.41
C ASP A 41 -13.25 5.25 -2.30
N PRO A 42 -11.90 5.22 -2.21
CA PRO A 42 -10.97 5.80 -3.17
C PRO A 42 -11.04 5.04 -4.51
N LYS A 43 -10.73 5.72 -5.62
CA LYS A 43 -10.67 5.10 -6.94
C LYS A 43 -9.37 4.30 -7.06
N ILE A 44 -9.48 2.98 -7.13
CA ILE A 44 -8.34 2.07 -7.25
C ILE A 44 -8.10 1.68 -8.71
N GLU A 45 -6.90 1.96 -9.22
CA GLU A 45 -6.43 1.52 -10.53
C GLU A 45 -5.32 0.48 -10.38
N CYS A 46 -5.66 -0.80 -10.60
CA CYS A 46 -4.68 -1.88 -10.62
C CYS A 46 -3.85 -1.84 -11.91
N VAL A 47 -2.73 -1.11 -11.87
CA VAL A 47 -1.80 -0.94 -13.00
C VAL A 47 -0.81 -2.09 -13.14
N GLU A 48 -0.55 -2.80 -12.04
CA GLU A 48 0.23 -4.04 -12.04
C GLU A 48 -0.58 -5.14 -11.35
N THR A 49 -0.36 -6.39 -11.78
CA THR A 49 -0.97 -7.57 -11.16
C THR A 49 0.08 -8.60 -10.83
N TYR A 50 -0.03 -9.18 -9.63
CA TYR A 50 0.81 -10.29 -9.19
C TYR A 50 -0.04 -11.50 -8.83
N LYS A 51 0.57 -12.69 -8.91
CA LYS A 51 -0.05 -13.97 -8.54
C LYS A 51 0.76 -14.58 -7.42
N GLY A 52 0.09 -15.03 -6.36
CA GLY A 52 0.75 -15.62 -5.21
C GLY A 52 1.52 -14.61 -4.36
N TYR A 53 2.27 -15.11 -3.39
CA TYR A 53 2.85 -14.31 -2.30
C TYR A 53 4.36 -14.55 -2.11
N ASP A 54 5.02 -15.08 -3.14
CA ASP A 54 6.45 -15.39 -3.19
C ASP A 54 7.27 -14.30 -3.92
N LYS A 55 6.59 -13.41 -4.63
CA LYS A 55 7.20 -12.30 -5.38
C LYS A 55 7.06 -10.98 -4.64
N HIS A 56 7.76 -9.96 -5.11
CA HIS A 56 7.60 -8.61 -4.61
C HIS A 56 6.54 -7.85 -5.39
N VAL A 57 6.07 -6.75 -4.82
CA VAL A 57 5.18 -5.80 -5.50
C VAL A 57 5.87 -4.45 -5.53
N SER A 58 5.85 -3.77 -6.68
CA SER A 58 6.47 -2.46 -6.79
C SER A 58 5.61 -1.52 -7.60
N ILE A 59 5.35 -0.33 -7.07
CA ILE A 59 4.47 0.66 -7.70
C ILE A 59 5.15 2.01 -7.69
N GLN A 60 4.89 2.78 -8.73
CA GLN A 60 5.53 4.07 -8.94
C GLN A 60 4.51 5.14 -9.30
N GLU A 61 4.72 6.32 -8.73
CA GLU A 61 4.05 7.55 -9.10
C GLU A 61 5.06 8.69 -9.14
N SER A 62 5.12 9.42 -10.25
CA SER A 62 6.05 10.54 -10.47
C SER A 62 7.44 10.28 -9.86
N HIS A 63 7.76 10.97 -8.76
CA HIS A 63 9.08 11.01 -8.12
C HIS A 63 9.29 9.94 -7.04
N LEU A 64 8.37 8.99 -6.88
CA LEU A 64 8.43 7.97 -5.86
C LEU A 64 8.11 6.58 -6.43
N LYS A 65 8.90 5.60 -6.00
CA LYS A 65 8.63 4.19 -6.20
C LYS A 65 8.62 3.50 -4.83
N ILE A 66 7.57 2.72 -4.59
CA ILE A 66 7.47 1.83 -3.44
C ILE A 66 7.74 0.39 -3.85
N TYR A 67 8.21 -0.39 -2.89
CA TYR A 67 8.47 -1.81 -3.04
C TYR A 67 8.07 -2.52 -1.75
N VAL A 68 7.28 -3.57 -1.87
CA VAL A 68 6.94 -4.48 -0.77
C VAL A 68 7.57 -5.84 -1.08
N ASP A 69 8.43 -6.28 -0.17
CA ASP A 69 9.15 -7.54 -0.29
C ASP A 69 8.21 -8.74 -0.12
N SER A 70 8.53 -9.90 -0.72
CA SER A 70 7.70 -11.11 -0.61
C SER A 70 7.47 -11.53 0.85
N SER A 71 8.48 -11.33 1.70
CA SER A 71 8.38 -11.56 3.15
C SER A 71 7.34 -10.69 3.86
N ASN A 72 6.85 -9.62 3.22
CA ASN A 72 5.82 -8.73 3.74
C ASN A 72 4.45 -8.91 3.07
N LEU A 73 4.35 -9.83 2.10
CA LEU A 73 3.08 -10.15 1.45
C LEU A 73 2.21 -11.10 2.28
N VAL A 74 2.81 -11.85 3.20
CA VAL A 74 2.09 -12.67 4.19
C VAL A 74 2.52 -12.24 5.58
N GLN A 75 1.58 -11.77 6.38
CA GLN A 75 1.80 -11.30 7.75
C GLN A 75 1.05 -12.17 8.75
N GLY A 76 1.70 -12.55 9.84
CA GLY A 76 1.04 -13.17 10.99
C GLY A 76 0.47 -12.08 11.90
N ASP A 77 1.36 -11.44 12.68
CA ASP A 77 1.02 -10.38 13.64
C ASP A 77 1.97 -9.18 13.57
N LYS A 78 2.80 -9.09 12.53
CA LYS A 78 3.83 -8.05 12.42
C LYS A 78 3.31 -6.82 11.69
N ASP A 79 3.91 -5.68 12.01
CA ASP A 79 3.75 -4.46 11.24
C ASP A 79 4.28 -4.65 9.81
N ALA A 80 3.78 -3.85 8.87
CA ALA A 80 4.27 -3.89 7.50
C ALA A 80 5.59 -3.12 7.35
N ASN A 81 6.44 -3.57 6.41
CA ASN A 81 7.62 -2.84 5.95
C ASN A 81 7.48 -2.48 4.48
N ILE A 82 7.91 -1.26 4.14
CA ILE A 82 7.85 -0.70 2.79
C ILE A 82 9.20 -0.09 2.46
N ARG A 83 9.69 -0.40 1.26
CA ARG A 83 10.91 0.19 0.71
C ARG A 83 10.55 1.35 -0.20
N PHE A 84 11.14 2.51 0.04
CA PHE A 84 10.90 3.74 -0.71
C PHE A 84 12.13 4.12 -1.53
N ARG A 85 11.94 4.45 -2.80
CA ARG A 85 13.00 4.95 -3.66
C ARG A 85 12.53 6.21 -4.38
N PRO A 86 13.19 7.36 -4.15
CA PRO A 86 12.90 8.56 -4.90
C PRO A 86 13.32 8.39 -6.36
N ARG A 87 12.83 9.26 -7.22
CA ARG A 87 13.09 9.23 -8.66
C ARG A 87 13.32 10.63 -9.20
N ASP A 88 13.77 10.67 -10.45
CA ASP A 88 13.87 11.88 -11.25
C ASP A 88 14.72 12.98 -10.59
N GLY A 89 15.76 12.55 -9.86
CA GLY A 89 16.68 13.46 -9.16
C GLY A 89 16.11 14.09 -7.90
N LYS A 90 14.94 13.63 -7.42
CA LYS A 90 14.37 14.05 -6.13
C LYS A 90 14.99 13.27 -4.98
N CYS A 91 14.81 13.80 -3.77
CA CYS A 91 15.17 13.13 -2.54
C CYS A 91 13.91 12.72 -1.80
N LEU A 92 13.92 11.55 -1.16
CA LEU A 92 12.94 11.20 -0.13
C LEU A 92 13.32 11.97 1.13
N GLU A 93 12.35 12.65 1.73
CA GLU A 93 12.57 13.58 2.85
C GLU A 93 11.90 13.14 4.15
N ARG A 94 10.73 12.51 4.05
CA ARG A 94 9.94 12.05 5.20
C ARG A 94 9.11 10.84 4.81
N VAL A 95 8.94 9.92 5.76
CA VAL A 95 7.97 8.82 5.69
C VAL A 95 7.28 8.70 7.05
N ALA A 96 5.95 8.59 7.03
CA ALA A 96 5.14 8.45 8.23
C ALA A 96 4.11 7.33 8.11
N ASP A 97 3.78 6.73 9.25
CA ASP A 97 2.63 5.84 9.41
C ASP A 97 1.37 6.70 9.42
N GLY A 98 0.51 6.54 8.41
CA GLY A 98 -0.74 7.28 8.31
C GLY A 98 -1.78 6.82 9.34
N ASN A 99 -1.69 5.58 9.82
CA ASN A 99 -2.64 5.06 10.80
C ASN A 99 -2.38 5.61 12.20
N GLN A 100 -1.15 6.01 12.50
CA GLN A 100 -0.71 6.53 13.80
C GLN A 100 -0.29 8.00 13.73
N GLU A 101 -0.30 8.60 12.53
CA GLU A 101 0.23 9.95 12.25
C GLU A 101 1.67 10.14 12.75
N LYS A 102 2.45 9.05 12.77
CA LYS A 102 3.78 9.00 13.36
C LYS A 102 4.86 9.04 12.29
N VAL A 103 5.81 9.97 12.41
CA VAL A 103 7.02 9.98 11.58
C VAL A 103 7.86 8.74 11.90
N LEU A 104 8.05 7.88 10.91
CA LEU A 104 8.89 6.67 11.02
C LEU A 104 10.30 6.94 10.52
N TRP A 105 10.44 7.86 9.56
CA TRP A 105 11.73 8.25 9.04
C TRP A 105 11.73 9.70 8.54
N MET A 106 12.84 10.40 8.74
CA MET A 106 13.08 11.74 8.21
C MET A 106 14.58 11.91 7.94
N GLY A 107 14.93 12.58 6.86
CA GLY A 107 16.31 12.78 6.43
C GLY A 107 16.37 13.08 4.95
N SER A 108 17.55 13.02 4.32
CA SER A 108 17.67 13.18 2.88
C SER A 108 18.23 11.91 2.26
N HIS A 109 17.41 11.20 1.50
CA HIS A 109 17.83 10.05 0.70
C HIS A 109 17.61 10.39 -0.77
N CYS A 110 18.67 10.72 -1.52
CA CYS A 110 18.60 11.22 -2.90
C CYS A 110 19.00 10.18 -3.96
N SER A 111 19.13 8.91 -3.56
CA SER A 111 19.56 7.87 -4.48
C SER A 111 18.40 7.35 -5.32
N ASN A 112 18.49 7.52 -6.64
CA ASN A 112 17.54 6.95 -7.60
C ASN A 112 17.73 5.44 -7.82
N SER A 113 18.82 4.85 -7.31
CA SER A 113 19.17 3.43 -7.53
C SER A 113 18.91 2.56 -6.30
N SER A 114 18.97 3.12 -5.09
CA SER A 114 18.80 2.38 -3.84
C SER A 114 17.52 2.73 -3.09
N TYR A 115 16.99 1.75 -2.38
CA TYR A 115 15.79 1.91 -1.56
C TYR A 115 16.15 2.26 -0.12
N ARG A 116 15.29 3.05 0.52
CA ARG A 116 15.22 3.20 1.96
C ARG A 116 14.17 2.23 2.52
N ASP A 117 14.60 1.29 3.35
CA ASP A 117 13.69 0.42 4.08
C ASP A 117 13.11 1.17 5.29
N VAL A 118 11.79 1.18 5.41
CA VAL A 118 11.05 1.78 6.52
C VAL A 118 10.04 0.74 7.00
N GLY A 119 10.08 0.44 8.29
CA GLY A 119 9.18 -0.53 8.91
C GLY A 119 8.28 0.10 9.96
N GLN A 120 7.51 -0.75 10.64
CA GLN A 120 6.58 -0.36 11.72
C GLN A 120 5.31 0.36 11.25
N PHE A 121 4.89 0.16 10.00
CA PHE A 121 3.57 0.62 9.55
C PHE A 121 2.49 -0.23 10.21
N LYS A 122 1.69 0.39 11.09
CA LYS A 122 0.66 -0.35 11.84
C LYS A 122 -0.43 -0.85 10.92
N LEU A 123 -0.68 -2.16 10.97
CA LEU A 123 -1.88 -2.75 10.38
C LEU A 123 -3.06 -2.52 11.33
N LYS A 124 -4.12 -1.90 10.81
CA LYS A 124 -5.41 -1.77 11.51
C LYS A 124 -6.45 -2.58 10.76
N GLU A 125 -7.26 -3.33 11.51
CA GLU A 125 -8.41 -4.00 10.94
C GLU A 125 -9.46 -2.98 10.51
N SER A 126 -10.10 -3.23 9.36
CA SER A 126 -11.21 -2.44 8.88
C SER A 126 -12.40 -2.60 9.82
N LYS A 127 -13.03 -1.49 10.18
CA LYS A 127 -14.29 -1.51 10.93
C LYS A 127 -15.49 -1.91 10.06
N GLU A 128 -15.34 -1.82 8.75
CA GLU A 128 -16.41 -2.05 7.77
C GLU A 128 -16.38 -3.49 7.24
N GLN A 129 -15.22 -4.15 7.29
CA GLN A 129 -15.05 -5.50 6.78
C GLN A 129 -14.10 -6.31 7.68
N GLU A 130 -14.68 -7.23 8.46
CA GLU A 130 -13.92 -8.16 9.31
C GLU A 130 -12.92 -8.97 8.47
N GLY A 131 -11.72 -9.16 9.02
CA GLY A 131 -10.64 -9.87 8.32
C GLY A 131 -9.96 -9.05 7.22
N GLN A 132 -10.34 -7.79 6.98
CA GLN A 132 -9.59 -6.88 6.13
C GLN A 132 -8.68 -6.01 6.98
N TRP A 133 -7.40 -5.90 6.61
CA TRP A 133 -6.41 -5.11 7.35
C TRP A 133 -5.75 -4.10 6.43
N MET A 134 -5.46 -2.92 6.95
CA MET A 134 -4.84 -1.85 6.19
C MET A 134 -3.69 -1.21 6.95
N ALA A 135 -2.57 -1.03 6.25
CA ALA A 135 -1.50 -0.13 6.67
C ALA A 135 -1.55 1.09 5.75
N THR A 136 -1.55 2.30 6.31
CA THR A 136 -1.52 3.54 5.54
C THR A 136 -0.19 4.25 5.76
N TYR A 137 0.25 5.03 4.77
CA TYR A 137 1.50 5.75 4.85
C TYR A 137 1.44 7.07 4.11
N GLU A 138 2.29 7.98 4.56
CA GLU A 138 2.62 9.22 3.85
C GLU A 138 4.10 9.21 3.51
N ALA A 139 4.45 9.74 2.34
CA ALA A 139 5.83 9.96 1.95
C ALA A 139 5.99 11.34 1.33
N ARG A 140 7.05 12.05 1.69
CA ARG A 140 7.44 13.33 1.09
C ARG A 140 8.72 13.15 0.30
N THR A 141 8.73 13.69 -0.90
CA THR A 141 9.93 13.93 -1.68
C THR A 141 10.16 15.43 -1.82
N SER A 142 11.38 15.83 -2.18
CA SER A 142 11.72 17.24 -2.45
C SER A 142 10.93 17.88 -3.60
N GLY A 143 10.12 17.11 -4.34
CA GLY A 143 9.22 17.63 -5.36
C GLY A 143 7.73 17.52 -5.03
N LYS A 144 7.33 16.61 -4.12
CA LYS A 144 5.91 16.24 -3.96
C LYS A 144 5.62 15.38 -2.73
N ASP A 145 4.37 15.45 -2.27
CA ASP A 145 3.81 14.60 -1.23
C ASP A 145 2.99 13.44 -1.82
N TYR A 146 3.00 12.31 -1.13
CA TYR A 146 2.33 11.08 -1.52
C TYR A 146 1.60 10.48 -0.33
N THR A 147 0.47 9.86 -0.62
CA THR A 147 -0.25 8.96 0.29
C THR A 147 -0.32 7.58 -0.32
N GLY A 148 -0.43 6.57 0.53
CA GLY A 148 -0.63 5.22 0.05
C GLY A 148 -1.08 4.28 1.14
N PHE A 149 -1.39 3.07 0.73
CA PHE A 149 -1.85 2.04 1.63
C PHE A 149 -1.55 0.65 1.10
N LEU A 150 -1.48 -0.30 2.02
CA LEU A 150 -1.45 -1.73 1.75
C LEU A 150 -2.75 -2.34 2.26
N ILE A 151 -3.43 -3.12 1.42
CA ILE A 151 -4.61 -3.88 1.82
C ILE A 151 -4.19 -5.33 2.02
N TYR A 152 -4.65 -5.93 3.11
CA TYR A 152 -4.49 -7.34 3.41
C TYR A 152 -5.85 -7.97 3.71
N ALA A 153 -5.97 -9.27 3.44
CA ALA A 153 -7.13 -10.08 3.82
C ALA A 153 -6.69 -11.31 4.62
N THR A 154 -7.41 -11.63 5.69
CA THR A 154 -7.18 -12.81 6.51
C THR A 154 -7.57 -14.07 5.74
N GLY A 155 -6.63 -14.99 5.59
CA GLY A 155 -6.86 -16.32 5.03
C GLY A 155 -7.38 -17.30 6.08
N LYS A 156 -7.75 -18.50 5.63
CA LYS A 156 -8.27 -19.57 6.51
C LYS A 156 -7.26 -20.07 7.55
N ASP A 157 -5.97 -19.83 7.33
CA ASP A 157 -4.90 -20.17 8.27
C ASP A 157 -4.62 -19.05 9.29
N GLY A 158 -5.46 -18.01 9.32
CA GLY A 158 -5.33 -16.86 10.23
C GLY A 158 -4.28 -15.84 9.80
N LYS A 159 -3.51 -16.09 8.73
CA LYS A 159 -2.52 -15.13 8.22
C LYS A 159 -3.18 -14.08 7.34
N ARG A 160 -2.55 -12.91 7.28
CA ARG A 160 -2.97 -11.76 6.47
C ARG A 160 -2.19 -11.78 5.16
N TYR A 161 -2.90 -11.81 4.04
CA TYR A 161 -2.33 -11.87 2.70
C TYR A 161 -2.53 -10.54 1.99
N MET A 162 -1.47 -9.93 1.47
CA MET A 162 -1.57 -8.64 0.81
C MET A 162 -2.39 -8.76 -0.47
N GLN A 163 -3.41 -7.92 -0.62
CA GLN A 163 -4.28 -7.85 -1.78
C GLN A 163 -3.88 -6.70 -2.69
N ALA A 164 -3.33 -5.61 -2.13
CA ALA A 164 -2.87 -4.47 -2.92
C ALA A 164 -1.77 -3.67 -2.20
N ALA A 165 -0.88 -3.06 -2.98
CA ALA A 165 -0.04 -1.96 -2.56
C ALA A 165 -0.33 -0.75 -3.44
N CYS A 166 -0.71 0.38 -2.86
CA CYS A 166 -1.29 1.51 -3.55
C CYS A 166 -0.57 2.81 -3.22
N LEU A 167 -0.35 3.63 -4.25
CA LEU A 167 0.30 4.93 -4.14
C LEU A 167 -0.53 5.98 -4.90
N GLU A 168 -0.79 7.10 -4.24
CA GLU A 168 -1.42 8.29 -4.79
C GLU A 168 -0.40 9.43 -4.85
N ASN A 169 -0.47 10.15 -5.96
CA ASN A 169 0.25 11.38 -6.18
C ASN A 169 -0.65 12.57 -5.83
N LYS A 170 -0.42 13.23 -4.69
CA LYS A 170 -1.30 14.30 -4.17
C LYS A 170 -1.24 15.60 -4.99
#